data_AF-B5LN88-F1
#
_entry.id   AF-B5LN88-F1
#
_cell.length_a   1.000
_cell.length_b   1.000
_cell.length_c   1.000
_cell.angle_alpha   90.00
_cell.angle_beta   90.00
_cell.angle_gamma   90.00
#
_symmetry.space_group_name_H-M   'P 1'
#
loop_
_entity.id
_entity.type
_entity.pdbx_description
1 polymer ?
#
loop_
_entity_poly.entity_id
_entity_poly.type
_entity_poly.pdbx_seq_one_letter_code
_entity_poly.pdbx_strand_id
1 'polypeptide(L)' 'QNCWVRKGGAFTGEVSAEMLVNLGIPWVILGHSERRALLKETNEFVGDKV' A
#
# COMPACT_ATOMS: atom_id res chain seq x y z
N GLN A 1 4.97 -0.80 -6.40
CA GLN A 1 3.81 -1.63 -6.80
C GLN A 1 2.82 -1.87 -5.63
N ASN A 2 2.95 -1.15 -4.51
CA ASN A 2 2.03 -1.17 -3.36
C ASN A 2 2.36 0.03 -2.46
N CYS A 3 1.41 0.47 -1.62
CA CYS A 3 1.66 1.37 -0.50
C CYS A 3 0.92 0.87 0.76
N TRP A 4 1.31 1.42 1.91
CA TRP A 4 0.69 1.13 3.19
C TRP A 4 -0.63 1.85 3.36
N VAL A 5 -1.53 1.21 4.10
CA VAL A 5 -2.92 1.63 4.32
C VAL A 5 -3.07 2.81 5.26
N ARG A 6 -2.07 3.11 6.09
CA ARG A 6 -2.13 4.21 7.07
C ARG A 6 -1.07 5.27 6.80
N LYS A 7 -1.26 6.41 7.46
CA LYS A 7 -0.22 7.43 7.64
C LYS A 7 1.07 6.78 8.17
N GLY A 8 2.22 7.33 7.79
CA GLY A 8 3.53 6.84 8.24
C GLY A 8 3.64 6.81 9.77
N GLY A 9 4.55 5.98 10.27
CA GLY A 9 4.70 5.75 11.71
C GLY A 9 5.41 4.43 12.00
N ALA A 10 5.00 3.76 13.07
CA ALA A 10 5.58 2.50 13.55
C ALA A 10 5.16 1.28 12.70
N PHE A 11 5.40 1.34 11.40
CA PHE A 11 5.16 0.27 10.42
C PHE A 11 6.48 -0.07 9.73
N THR A 12 7.38 -0.70 10.48
CA THR A 12 8.73 -1.02 10.01
C THR A 12 8.69 -1.85 8.72
N GLY A 13 9.33 -1.37 7.67
CA GLY A 13 9.42 -2.03 6.37
C GLY A 13 8.34 -1.62 5.35
N GLU A 14 7.35 -0.82 5.74
CA GLU A 14 6.28 -0.37 4.86
C GLU A 14 6.52 1.05 4.30
N VAL A 15 5.94 1.33 3.14
CA VAL A 15 6.03 2.64 2.45
C VAL A 15 4.66 3.31 2.44
N SER A 16 4.52 4.47 3.07
CA SER A 16 3.24 5.20 3.13
C SER A 16 2.94 5.98 1.85
N ALA A 17 1.67 6.25 1.59
CA ALA A 17 1.25 7.03 0.42
C ALA A 17 1.85 8.45 0.41
N GLU A 18 2.00 9.08 1.58
CA GLU A 18 2.65 10.39 1.74
C GLU A 18 4.13 10.39 1.29
N MET A 19 4.85 9.28 1.45
CA MET A 19 6.22 9.14 0.94
C MET A 19 6.25 9.12 -0.59
N LEU A 20 5.27 8.47 -1.23
CA LEU A 20 5.14 8.47 -2.70
C LEU A 20 4.82 9.87 -3.23
N VAL A 21 3.92 10.59 -2.56
CA VAL A 21 3.58 11.99 -2.89
C VAL A 21 4.78 12.91 -2.73
N ASN A 22 5.57 12.74 -1.66
CA ASN A 22 6.80 13.53 -1.45
C ASN A 22 7.81 13.34 -2.59
N LEU A 23 7.89 12.14 -3.16
CA LEU A 23 8.74 11.81 -4.30
C LEU A 23 8.12 12.18 -5.66
N GLY A 24 6.92 12.78 -5.67
CA GLY A 24 6.22 13.16 -6.90
C GLY A 24 5.70 11.97 -7.72
N ILE A 25 5.50 10.81 -7.10
CA ILE A 25 4.98 9.61 -7.77
C ILE A 25 3.45 9.66 -7.78
N PRO A 26 2.79 9.80 -8.95
CA PRO A 26 1.35 10.03 -9.00
C PRO A 26 0.50 8.76 -8.95
N TRP A 27 1.12 7.57 -9.10
CA TRP A 27 0.41 6.29 -9.22
C TRP A 27 1.01 5.20 -8.36
N VAL A 28 0.13 4.33 -7.85
CA VAL A 28 0.50 3.10 -7.15
C VAL A 28 -0.48 1.98 -7.52
N ILE A 29 0.04 0.77 -7.68
CA ILE A 29 -0.76 -0.44 -7.89
C ILE A 29 -1.23 -0.94 -6.52
N LEU A 30 -2.51 -1.30 -6.40
CA LEU A 30 -3.10 -1.85 -5.17
C LEU A 30 -3.83 -3.16 -5.47
N GLY A 31 -3.71 -4.13 -4.56
CA GLY A 31 -4.44 -5.40 -4.66
C GLY A 31 -4.04 -6.29 -5.83
N HIS A 32 -2.76 -6.27 -6.23
CA HIS A 32 -2.21 -7.19 -7.23
C HIS A 32 -2.48 -8.65 -6.83
N SER A 33 -2.77 -9.52 -7.81
CA SER A 33 -3.14 -10.93 -7.56
C SER A 33 -2.08 -11.67 -6.74
N GLU A 34 -0.79 -11.40 -6.98
CA GLU A 34 0.32 -11.96 -6.20
C GLU A 34 0.25 -11.56 -4.72
N ARG A 35 -0.15 -10.32 -4.40
CA ARG A 35 -0.27 -9.86 -3.01
C ARG A 35 -1.47 -10.49 -2.30
N ARG A 36 -2.57 -10.70 -3.03
CA ARG A 36 -3.76 -11.40 -2.49
C ARG A 36 -3.46 -12.87 -2.22
N ALA A 37 -2.77 -13.55 -3.14
CA ALA A 37 -2.47 -14.98 -3.03
C ALA A 37 -1.34 -15.28 -2.03
N LEU A 38 -0.24 -14.53 -2.08
CA LEU A 38 0.97 -14.82 -1.29
C LEU A 38 0.99 -14.09 0.05
N LEU A 39 0.52 -12.84 0.09
CA LEU A 39 0.53 -12.00 1.29
C LEU A 39 -0.84 -11.90 1.96
N LYS A 40 -1.85 -12.62 1.43
CA LYS A 40 -3.20 -12.73 1.99
C LYS A 40 -3.91 -11.39 2.20
N GLU A 41 -3.67 -10.44 1.30
CA GLU A 41 -4.39 -9.15 1.33
C GLU A 41 -5.89 -9.36 1.02
N THR A 42 -6.75 -9.09 2.00
CA THR A 42 -8.21 -9.21 1.85
C THR A 42 -8.80 -8.04 1.07
N ASN A 43 -10.07 -8.16 0.66
CA ASN A 43 -10.75 -7.07 -0.04
C ASN A 43 -10.90 -5.83 0.83
N GLU A 44 -11.16 -6.02 2.12
CA GLU A 44 -11.26 -4.95 3.12
C GLU A 44 -9.91 -4.23 3.23
N PHE A 45 -8.81 -4.99 3.34
CA PHE A 45 -7.48 -4.42 3.43
C PHE A 45 -7.04 -3.65 2.17
N VAL A 46 -7.43 -4.13 0.98
CA VAL A 46 -7.19 -3.39 -0.27
C VAL A 46 -8.09 -2.16 -0.36
N GLY A 47 -9.34 -2.27 0.10
CA GLY A 47 -10.30 -1.17 0.12
C GLY A 47 -9.83 0.00 0.97
N ASP A 48 -9.27 -0.28 2.15
CA ASP A 48 -8.71 0.75 3.03
C ASP A 48 -7.50 1.49 2.42
N LYS A 49 -6.86 0.95 1.36
CA LYS A 49 -5.71 1.57 0.68
C LYS A 49 -6.10 2.51 -0.47
N VAL A 50 -7.37 2.45 -0.93
CA VAL A 50 -7.90 3.29 -2.03
C VAL A 50 -8.30 4.66 -1.47
#